data_AF-A0A1G3ZSD1-F1
#
_entry.id   AF-A0A1G3ZSD1-F1
#
_cell.length_a   1.000
_cell.length_b   1.000
_cell.length_c   1.000
_cell.angle_alpha   90.00
_cell.angle_beta   90.00
_cell.angle_gamma   90.00
#
_symmetry.space_group_name_H-M   'P 1'
#
loop_
_entity.id
_entity.type
_entity.pdbx_description
1 polymer ?
#
loop_
_entity_poly.entity_id
_entity_poly.type
_entity_poly.pdbx_seq_one_letter_code
_entity_poly.pdbx_strand_id
1 'polypeptide(L)'
;MKLTFVIVAIALATAAGLTPKESSAGRKLYLEKCGRCHKFHKIEKYPEPAWNMWLGQMIVKTKLTPAQADLLTRYLQSLRSSHDENGGGGGAAQH
;
A
#
# COMPACT_ATOMS: atom_id res chain seq x y z
N MET A 1 7.93 38.37 -34.34
CA MET A 1 8.36 37.08 -33.75
C MET A 1 7.66 36.91 -32.40
N LYS A 2 6.72 35.97 -32.27
CA LYS A 2 6.01 35.69 -31.01
C LYS A 2 6.60 34.42 -30.41
N LEU A 3 7.36 34.55 -29.32
CA LEU A 3 7.92 33.43 -28.57
C LEU A 3 6.81 32.84 -27.69
N THR A 4 6.35 31.64 -28.03
CA THR A 4 5.38 30.90 -27.22
C THR A 4 6.15 30.05 -26.21
N PHE A 5 6.18 30.48 -24.95
CA PHE A 5 6.71 29.67 -23.85
C PHE A 5 5.70 28.57 -23.52
N VAL A 6 6.05 27.32 -23.83
CA VAL A 6 5.30 26.14 -23.40
C VAL A 6 5.72 25.83 -21.96
N ILE A 7 4.90 26.23 -20.99
CA ILE A 7 5.08 25.83 -19.60
C ILE A 7 4.60 24.38 -19.47
N VAL A 8 5.54 23.43 -19.45
CA VAL A 8 5.27 22.04 -19.11
C VAL A 8 5.11 21.94 -17.59
N ALA A 9 3.87 21.86 -17.12
CA ALA A 9 3.59 21.55 -15.73
C ALA A 9 3.87 20.07 -15.47
N ILE A 10 5.03 19.77 -14.88
CA ILE A 10 5.34 18.43 -14.40
C ILE A 10 4.55 18.22 -13.11
N ALA A 11 3.44 17.47 -13.18
CA ALA A 11 2.71 17.05 -12.00
C ALA A 11 3.56 16.03 -11.23
N LEU A 12 4.22 16.46 -10.16
CA LEU A 12 4.80 15.54 -9.18
C LEU A 12 3.63 14.86 -8.45
N ALA A 13 3.32 13.62 -8.82
CA ALA A 13 2.48 12.74 -8.03
C ALA A 13 3.23 12.43 -6.73
N THR A 14 3.11 13.33 -5.75
CA THR A 14 3.47 13.00 -4.38
C THR A 14 2.51 11.91 -3.92
N ALA A 15 3.05 10.88 -3.27
CA ALA A 15 2.25 9.86 -2.61
C ALA A 15 1.52 10.52 -1.42
N ALA A 16 0.46 11.28 -1.70
CA ALA A 16 -0.41 11.82 -0.69
C ALA A 16 -0.92 10.63 0.14
N GLY A 17 -0.70 10.69 1.45
CA GLY A 17 -1.17 9.67 2.37
C GLY A 17 -2.69 9.45 2.21
N LEU A 18 -3.16 8.29 2.67
CA LEU A 18 -4.58 7.94 2.60
C LEU A 18 -5.44 9.00 3.28
N THR A 19 -6.51 9.41 2.61
CA THR A 19 -7.56 10.20 3.25
C THR A 19 -8.25 9.38 4.35
N PRO A 20 -8.92 10.01 5.34
CA PRO A 20 -9.67 9.27 6.37
C PRO A 20 -10.71 8.30 5.79
N LYS A 21 -11.34 8.69 4.68
CA LYS A 21 -12.31 7.84 3.97
C LYS A 21 -11.63 6.61 3.36
N GLU A 22 -10.48 6.78 2.72
CA GLU A 22 -9.71 5.67 2.18
C GLU A 22 -9.14 4.77 3.27
N SER A 23 -8.65 5.31 4.39
CA SER A 23 -8.20 4.52 5.53
C SER A 23 -9.32 3.66 6.11
N SER A 24 -10.53 4.21 6.26
CA SER A 24 -11.71 3.47 6.72
C SER A 24 -12.12 2.38 5.72
N ALA A 25 -12.16 2.72 4.42
CA ALA A 25 -12.50 1.77 3.37
C ALA A 25 -11.44 0.65 3.22
N GLY A 26 -10.17 0.99 3.32
CA GLY A 26 -9.04 0.05 3.31
C GLY A 26 -9.09 -0.90 4.51
N ARG A 27 -9.37 -0.39 5.71
CA ARG A 27 -9.59 -1.22 6.92
C ARG A 27 -10.75 -2.20 6.73
N LYS A 28 -11.89 -1.73 6.23
CA LYS A 28 -13.05 -2.59 5.96
C LYS A 28 -12.69 -3.69 4.96
N LEU A 29 -12.06 -3.31 3.85
CA LEU A 29 -11.63 -4.25 2.81
C LEU A 29 -10.64 -5.28 3.36
N TYR A 30 -9.66 -4.86 4.16
CA TYR A 30 -8.70 -5.74 4.83
C TYR A 30 -9.40 -6.78 5.71
N LEU A 31 -10.31 -6.35 6.59
CA LEU A 31 -11.02 -7.25 7.50
C LEU A 31 -11.91 -8.25 6.74
N GLU A 32 -12.64 -7.80 5.74
CA GLU A 32 -13.58 -8.64 4.98
C GLU A 32 -12.89 -9.62 4.02
N LYS A 33 -11.76 -9.23 3.42
CA LYS A 33 -11.10 -10.02 2.37
C LYS A 33 -9.95 -10.86 2.91
N CYS A 34 -9.09 -10.28 3.75
CA CYS A 34 -7.91 -10.98 4.25
C CYS A 34 -8.24 -11.91 5.43
N GLY A 35 -9.29 -11.62 6.21
CA GLY A 35 -9.73 -12.46 7.33
C GLY A 35 -10.62 -13.64 6.96
N ARG A 36 -11.01 -13.77 5.69
CA ARG A 36 -12.02 -14.75 5.25
C ARG A 36 -11.52 -16.19 5.20
N CYS A 37 -10.27 -16.40 4.81
CA CYS A 37 -9.75 -17.75 4.49
C CYS A 37 -8.72 -18.27 5.50
N HIS A 38 -8.09 -17.39 6.27
CA HIS A 38 -7.11 -17.72 7.29
C HIS A 38 -6.96 -16.56 8.27
N LYS A 39 -6.20 -16.78 9.36
CA LYS A 39 -5.82 -15.72 10.29
C LYS A 39 -4.94 -14.67 9.60
N PHE A 40 -4.95 -13.44 10.11
CA PHE A 40 -4.15 -12.36 9.56
C PHE A 40 -2.65 -12.65 9.70
N HIS A 41 -1.92 -12.52 8.59
CA HIS A 41 -0.46 -12.54 8.62
C HIS A 41 0.05 -11.22 9.19
N LYS A 42 1.01 -11.30 10.11
CA LYS A 42 1.75 -10.13 10.60
C LYS A 42 2.55 -9.55 9.46
N ILE A 43 2.34 -8.28 9.16
CA ILE A 43 2.91 -7.60 8.00
C ILE A 43 4.44 -7.46 8.17
N GLU A 44 4.88 -7.32 9.42
CA GLU A 44 6.27 -7.14 9.86
C GLU A 44 7.10 -8.43 9.73
N LYS A 45 6.45 -9.60 9.58
CA LYS A 45 7.15 -10.89 9.47
C LYS A 45 7.96 -11.03 8.18
N TYR A 46 7.68 -10.20 7.17
CA TYR A 46 8.27 -10.32 5.84
C TYR A 46 8.94 -9.01 5.41
N PRO A 47 10.14 -9.07 4.79
CA PRO A 47 10.70 -7.91 4.12
C PRO A 47 9.77 -7.47 3.00
N GLU A 48 9.80 -6.17 2.68
CA GLU A 48 8.83 -5.55 1.76
C GLU A 48 8.70 -6.28 0.41
N PRO A 49 9.78 -6.70 -0.28
CA PRO A 49 9.65 -7.40 -1.56
C PRO A 49 8.92 -8.74 -1.42
N ALA A 50 9.20 -9.50 -0.36
CA ALA A 50 8.54 -10.78 -0.10
C ALA A 50 7.06 -10.58 0.26
N TRP A 51 6.76 -9.53 1.03
CA TRP A 51 5.39 -9.14 1.34
C TRP A 51 4.60 -8.76 0.09
N ASN A 52 5.17 -7.93 -0.79
CA ASN A 52 4.53 -7.49 -2.03
C ASN A 52 4.23 -8.67 -2.97
N MET A 53 5.16 -9.61 -3.08
CA MET A 53 4.94 -10.86 -3.82
C MET A 53 3.76 -11.66 -3.26
N TRP A 54 3.72 -11.87 -1.94
CA TRP A 54 2.65 -12.62 -1.29
C TRP A 54 1.28 -11.92 -1.40
N LEU A 55 1.25 -10.60 -1.21
CA LEU A 55 0.05 -9.79 -1.37
C LEU A 55 -0.49 -9.87 -2.81
N GLY A 56 0.39 -9.81 -3.81
CA GLY A 56 0.02 -10.01 -5.21
C GLY A 56 -0.65 -11.36 -5.46
N GLN A 57 -0.12 -12.44 -4.89
CA GLN A 57 -0.75 -13.77 -4.98
C GLN A 57 -2.14 -13.81 -4.32
N MET A 58 -2.31 -13.13 -3.18
CA MET A 58 -3.61 -13.07 -2.48
C MET A 58 -4.63 -12.23 -3.24
N ILE A 59 -4.23 -11.11 -3.84
CA ILE A 59 -5.09 -10.27 -4.68
C ILE A 59 -5.70 -11.11 -5.83
N VAL A 60 -4.88 -11.91 -6.50
CA VAL A 60 -5.33 -12.82 -7.57
C VAL A 60 -6.31 -13.85 -7.03
N LYS A 61 -6.00 -14.50 -5.91
CA LYS A 61 -6.86 -15.55 -5.31
C LYS A 61 -8.20 -15.01 -4.79
N THR A 62 -8.22 -13.79 -4.28
CA THR A 62 -9.41 -13.15 -3.70
C THR A 62 -10.25 -12.37 -4.73
N LYS A 63 -9.75 -12.28 -5.97
CA LYS A 63 -10.42 -11.62 -7.10
C LYS A 63 -10.81 -10.17 -6.78
N LEU A 64 -9.91 -9.44 -6.12
CA LEU A 64 -10.11 -8.00 -5.91
C LEU A 64 -10.11 -7.28 -7.24
N THR A 65 -10.94 -6.24 -7.36
CA THR A 65 -10.85 -5.32 -8.50
C THR A 65 -9.53 -4.55 -8.45
N PRO A 66 -9.04 -3.99 -9.57
CA PRO A 66 -7.82 -3.19 -9.56
C PRO A 66 -7.84 -2.04 -8.53
N ALA A 67 -8.98 -1.35 -8.42
CA ALA A 67 -9.16 -0.28 -7.43
C ALA A 67 -9.15 -0.79 -5.97
N GLN A 68 -9.72 -1.97 -5.71
CA GLN A 68 -9.65 -2.59 -4.39
C GLN A 68 -8.23 -3.03 -4.04
N ALA A 69 -7.50 -3.59 -5.01
CA ALA A 69 -6.12 -4.01 -4.85
C ALA A 69 -5.19 -2.82 -4.54
N ASP A 70 -5.35 -1.71 -5.27
CA ASP A 70 -4.63 -0.45 -5.02
C ASP A 70 -4.90 0.08 -3.61
N LEU A 71 -6.18 0.24 -3.25
CA LEU A 71 -6.58 0.77 -1.94
C LEU A 71 -6.05 -0.12 -0.80
N LEU A 72 -6.14 -1.45 -0.94
CA LEU A 72 -5.65 -2.40 0.05
C LEU A 72 -4.12 -2.31 0.18
N THR A 73 -3.40 -2.20 -0.93
CA THR A 73 -1.93 -2.10 -0.94
C THR A 73 -1.47 -0.85 -0.22
N ARG A 74 -2.03 0.32 -0.57
CA ARG A 74 -1.72 1.59 0.11
C ARG A 74 -2.08 1.56 1.59
N TYR A 75 -3.24 0.97 1.94
CA TYR A 75 -3.64 0.79 3.33
C TYR A 75 -2.63 -0.05 4.12
N LEU A 76 -2.22 -1.20 3.60
CA LEU A 76 -1.23 -2.06 4.26
C LEU A 76 0.14 -1.38 4.37
N GLN A 77 0.55 -0.61 3.36
CA GLN A 77 1.79 0.19 3.42
C GLN A 77 1.72 1.25 4.53
N SER A 78 0.59 1.96 4.68
CA SER A 78 0.42 2.93 5.77
C SER A 78 0.56 2.31 7.17
N LEU A 79 0.13 1.05 7.35
CA LEU A 79 0.30 0.32 8.60
C LEU A 79 1.78 -0.02 8.87
N ARG A 80 2.55 -0.34 7.82
CA ARG A 80 4.00 -0.58 7.92
C ARG A 80 4.75 0.68 8.29
N SER A 81 4.50 1.79 7.58
CA SER A 81 5.17 3.06 7.87
C SER A 81 4.84 3.60 9.26
N SER A 82 3.62 3.37 9.76
CA SER A 82 3.24 3.77 11.13
C SER A 82 3.93 2.95 12.22
N HIS A 83 4.35 1.71 11.91
CA HIS A 83 5.12 0.87 12.83
C HIS A 83 6.57 1.35 12.93
N ASP A 84 7.17 1.74 11.80
CA ASP A 84 8.56 2.22 11.77
C ASP A 84 8.75 3.52 12.57
N GLU A 85 7.74 4.40 12.64
CA GLU A 85 7.79 5.67 13.38
C GLU A 85 7.63 5.51 14.91
N ASN A 86 6.98 4.45 15.41
CA ASN A 86 6.60 4.32 16.82
C ASN A 86 7.32 3.21 17.61
N GLY A 87 8.20 2.43 16.99
CA GLY A 87 8.93 1.42 17.74
C GLY A 87 9.72 0.45 16.89
N GLY A 88 10.99 0.79 16.66
CA GLY A 88 12.01 -0.19 16.28
C GLY A 88 12.13 -0.43 14.79
N GLY A 89 12.86 0.47 14.12
CA GLY A 89 13.44 0.18 12.82
C GLY A 89 14.31 -1.08 12.87
N GLY A 90 14.27 -1.87 11.80
CA GLY A 90 15.11 -3.06 11.70
C GLY A 90 14.71 -4.02 10.59
N GLY A 91 14.85 -3.59 9.34
CA GLY A 91 14.69 -4.44 8.17
C GLY A 91 15.56 -4.03 7.00
N ALA A 92 16.78 -3.54 7.28
CA ALA A 92 17.81 -3.37 6.28
C ALA A 92 18.10 -4.73 5.61
N ALA A 93 18.20 -4.69 4.28
CA ALA A 93 18.66 -5.79 3.45
C ALA A 93 19.97 -6.39 3.97
N GLN A 94 19.98 -7.69 4.25
CA GLN A 94 21.14 -8.60 4.34
C GLN A 94 20.55 -10.00 4.10
N HIS A 95 20.85 -10.82 3.09
CA HIS A 95 21.93 -10.94 2.12
C HIS A 95 21.37 -11.44 0.78
#